data_AF-A0A7Y8I3G8-F1
#
_entry.id   AF-A0A7Y8I3G8-F1
#
_cell.length_a   1.000
_cell.length_b   1.000
_cell.length_c   1.000
_cell.angle_alpha   90.00
_cell.angle_beta   90.00
_cell.angle_gamma   90.00
#
_symmetry.space_group_name_H-M   'P 1'
#
loop_
_entity.id
_entity.type
_entity.pdbx_description
1 polymer ?
#
loop_
_entity_poly.entity_id
_entity_poly.type
_entity_poly.pdbx_seq_one_letter_code
_entity_poly.pdbx_strand_id
1 'polypeptide(L)'
;MNDLSQFENRLRDSLRRVEPPAGLEQRILARVEARRRFARRRWLAAAASVVFVVGGGFIGVHYRQRQIEERQVEVVRQQFSLALQITSKHLSKADRQLRAIGVKQIELVEVER
;
A
#
# COMPACT_ATOMS: atom_id res chain seq x y z
N MET A 1 -37.85 50.54 43.08
CA MET A 1 -38.14 49.09 43.11
C MET A 1 -38.94 48.63 41.87
N ASN A 2 -38.61 49.08 40.65
CA ASN A 2 -39.38 48.75 39.42
C ASN A 2 -38.52 48.28 38.24
N ASP A 3 -37.21 48.11 38.43
CA ASP A 3 -36.29 47.73 37.34
C ASP A 3 -36.32 46.23 37.08
N LEU A 4 -36.33 45.43 38.15
CA LEU A 4 -36.42 43.97 38.08
C LEU A 4 -37.73 43.50 37.45
N SER A 5 -38.85 44.14 37.78
CA SER A 5 -40.17 43.81 37.23
C SER A 5 -40.30 44.18 35.76
N GLN A 6 -39.67 45.28 35.31
CA GLN A 6 -39.59 45.61 33.89
C GLN A 6 -38.75 44.60 33.11
N PHE A 7 -37.62 44.16 33.67
CA PHE A 7 -36.79 43.13 33.05
C PHE A 7 -37.53 41.80 32.93
N GLU A 8 -38.20 41.37 34.00
CA GLU A 8 -38.97 40.11 34.00
C GLU A 8 -40.11 40.15 32.99
N ASN A 9 -40.82 41.28 32.86
CA ASN A 9 -41.87 41.44 31.87
C ASN A 9 -41.33 41.37 30.43
N ARG A 10 -40.19 42.02 30.16
CA ARG A 10 -39.55 41.95 28.82
C ARG A 10 -39.07 40.55 28.49
N LEU A 11 -38.54 39.82 29.47
CA LEU A 11 -38.09 38.45 29.27
C LEU A 11 -39.28 37.52 29.03
N ARG A 12 -40.39 37.73 29.76
CA ARG A 12 -41.62 36.98 29.55
C ARG A 12 -42.22 37.24 28.17
N ASP A 13 -42.20 38.48 27.71
CA ASP A 13 -42.68 38.85 26.37
C ASP A 13 -41.79 38.29 25.25
N SER A 14 -40.47 38.25 25.43
CA SER A 14 -39.54 37.70 24.42
C SER A 14 -39.59 36.18 24.33
N LEU A 15 -39.95 35.50 25.43
CA LEU A 15 -40.12 34.04 25.49
C LEU A 15 -41.56 33.59 25.18
N ARG A 16 -42.47 34.51 24.84
CA ARG A 16 -43.80 34.12 24.39
C ARG A 16 -43.68 33.22 23.18
N ARG A 17 -44.43 32.13 23.22
CA ARG A 17 -44.50 31.17 22.13
C ARG A 17 -45.13 31.86 20.91
N VAL A 18 -44.33 32.08 19.88
CA VAL A 18 -44.79 32.54 18.58
C VAL A 18 -45.02 31.31 17.71
N GLU A 19 -46.18 31.22 17.07
CA GLU A 19 -46.42 30.14 16.13
C GLU A 19 -45.47 30.26 14.94
N PRO A 20 -44.82 29.16 14.54
CA PRO A 20 -43.92 29.20 13.40
C PRO A 20 -44.71 29.53 12.13
N PRO A 21 -44.16 30.35 11.22
CA PRO A 21 -44.81 30.62 9.95
C PRO A 21 -45.02 29.31 9.17
N ALA A 22 -46.16 29.21 8.48
CA ALA A 22 -46.48 28.05 7.65
C ALA A 22 -45.33 27.76 6.67
N GLY A 23 -44.92 26.50 6.56
CA GLY A 23 -43.83 26.11 5.66
C GLY A 23 -42.41 26.14 6.26
N LEU A 24 -42.23 26.62 7.51
CA LEU A 24 -40.91 26.76 8.13
C LEU A 24 -40.18 25.41 8.27
N GLU A 25 -40.89 24.37 8.66
CA GLU A 25 -40.35 23.02 8.80
C GLU A 25 -39.79 22.51 7.46
N GLN A 26 -40.57 22.62 6.38
CA GLN A 26 -40.15 22.19 5.05
C GLN A 26 -38.92 22.96 4.56
N ARG A 27 -38.84 24.26 4.86
CA ARG A 27 -37.68 25.11 4.49
C ARG A 27 -36.41 24.72 5.26
N ILE A 28 -36.53 24.40 6.55
CA ILE A 28 -35.39 23.95 7.36
C ILE A 28 -34.93 22.58 6.90
N LEU A 29 -35.86 21.63 6.74
CA LEU A 29 -35.54 20.27 6.29
C LEU A 29 -34.85 20.28 4.92
N ALA A 30 -35.41 21.02 3.95
CA ALA A 30 -34.80 21.15 2.62
C ALA A 30 -33.37 21.72 2.68
N ARG A 31 -33.12 22.72 3.53
CA ARG A 31 -31.79 23.34 3.70
C ARG A 31 -30.79 22.40 4.38
N VAL A 32 -31.23 21.63 5.38
CA VAL A 32 -30.39 20.64 6.08
C VAL A 32 -30.04 19.48 5.16
N GLU A 33 -31.00 18.96 4.41
CA GLU A 33 -30.79 17.85 3.47
C GLU A 33 -29.83 18.23 2.34
N ALA A 34 -29.97 19.42 1.76
CA ALA A 34 -29.06 19.93 0.74
C ALA A 34 -27.61 19.95 1.28
N ARG A 35 -27.39 20.54 2.47
CA ARG A 35 -26.07 20.61 3.11
C ARG A 35 -25.49 19.23 3.39
N ARG A 36 -26.32 18.28 3.86
CA ARG A 36 -25.91 16.89 4.13
C ARG A 36 -25.55 16.12 2.86
N ARG A 37 -26.23 16.39 1.73
CA ARG A 37 -25.93 15.79 0.42
C ARG A 37 -24.60 16.30 -0.14
N PHE A 38 -24.33 17.61 -0.04
CA PHE A 38 -23.04 18.18 -0.44
C PHE A 38 -21.87 17.68 0.43
N ALA A 39 -22.06 17.62 1.75
CA ALA A 39 -21.06 17.07 2.65
C ALA A 39 -20.76 15.60 2.34
N ARG A 40 -21.78 14.76 2.17
CA ARG A 40 -21.60 13.35 1.78
C ARG A 40 -20.86 13.19 0.46
N ARG A 41 -21.19 13.97 -0.57
CA ARG A 41 -20.47 13.93 -1.85
C ARG A 41 -18.99 14.28 -1.71
N ARG A 42 -18.66 15.31 -0.91
CA ARG A 42 -17.26 15.69 -0.63
C ARG A 42 -16.51 14.60 0.13
N TRP A 43 -17.13 14.00 1.13
CA TRP A 43 -16.54 12.89 1.89
C TRP A 43 -16.34 11.63 1.03
N LEU A 44 -17.30 11.30 0.15
CA LEU A 44 -17.16 10.19 -0.79
C LEU A 44 -16.04 10.46 -1.82
N ALA A 45 -15.93 11.68 -2.33
CA ALA A 45 -14.84 12.06 -3.24
C ALA A 45 -13.46 11.98 -2.55
N ALA A 46 -13.36 12.41 -1.29
CA ALA A 46 -12.14 12.28 -0.50
C ALA A 46 -11.80 10.82 -0.17
N ALA A 47 -12.79 9.98 0.12
CA ALA A 47 -12.57 8.55 0.35
C ALA A 47 -12.08 7.84 -0.93
N ALA A 48 -12.67 8.18 -2.09
CA ALA A 48 -12.28 7.62 -3.37
C ALA A 48 -10.83 7.96 -3.75
N SER A 49 -10.36 9.20 -3.47
CA SER A 49 -8.97 9.57 -3.74
C SER A 49 -7.97 8.82 -2.86
N VAL A 50 -8.28 8.58 -1.59
CA VAL A 50 -7.43 7.77 -0.69
C VAL A 50 -7.33 6.33 -1.19
N VAL A 51 -8.45 5.70 -1.57
CA VAL A 51 -8.44 4.34 -2.13
C VAL A 51 -7.64 4.26 -3.42
N PHE A 52 -7.70 5.29 -4.28
CA PHE A 52 -6.93 5.31 -5.53
C PHE A 52 -5.42 5.44 -5.30
N VAL A 53 -5.01 6.28 -4.35
CA VAL A 53 -3.58 6.47 -4.01
C VAL A 53 -3.02 5.22 -3.33
N VAL A 54 -3.74 4.63 -2.39
CA VAL A 54 -3.30 3.43 -1.66
C VAL A 54 -3.37 2.20 -2.57
N GLY A 55 -4.48 2.00 -3.27
CA GLY A 55 -4.68 0.86 -4.17
C GLY A 55 -3.81 0.93 -5.43
N GLY A 56 -3.69 2.10 -6.05
CA GLY A 56 -2.81 2.32 -7.21
C GLY A 56 -1.33 2.24 -6.83
N GLY A 57 -0.95 2.74 -5.65
CA GLY A 57 0.40 2.62 -5.12
C GLY A 57 0.82 1.17 -4.84
N PHE A 58 -0.10 0.35 -4.32
CA PHE A 58 0.19 -1.05 -3.98
C PHE A 58 0.46 -1.91 -5.24
N ILE A 59 -0.30 -1.70 -6.31
CA ILE A 59 -0.10 -2.41 -7.60
C ILE A 59 1.20 -1.97 -8.28
N GLY A 60 1.53 -0.67 -8.26
CA GLY A 60 2.75 -0.15 -8.89
C GLY A 60 4.05 -0.62 -8.22
N VAL A 61 4.06 -0.77 -6.90
CA VAL A 61 5.25 -1.21 -6.14
C VAL A 61 5.54 -2.69 -6.38
N HIS A 62 4.52 -3.56 -6.41
CA HIS A 62 4.71 -4.98 -6.71
C HIS A 62 5.21 -5.26 -8.12
N TYR A 63 4.85 -4.42 -9.10
CA TYR A 63 5.34 -4.57 -10.48
C TYR A 63 6.83 -4.22 -10.62
N ARG A 64 7.32 -3.26 -9.83
CA ARG A 64 8.75 -2.88 -9.79
C ARG A 64 9.62 -3.96 -9.15
N GLN A 65 9.10 -4.68 -8.16
CA GLN A 65 9.87 -5.71 -7.46
C GLN A 65 10.31 -6.84 -8.41
N ARG A 66 9.44 -7.24 -9.36
CA ARG A 66 9.75 -8.32 -10.31
C ARG A 66 10.86 -7.97 -11.31
N GLN A 67 10.95 -6.72 -11.75
CA GLN A 67 12.01 -6.32 -12.69
C GLN A 67 13.40 -6.23 -12.05
N ILE A 68 13.47 -6.03 -10.74
CA ILE A 68 14.76 -6.00 -10.02
C ILE A 68 15.33 -7.41 -9.87
N GLU A 69 14.46 -8.40 -9.72
CA GLU A 69 14.86 -9.81 -9.57
C GLU A 69 15.47 -10.36 -10.87
N GLU A 70 14.91 -10.02 -12.03
CA GLU A 70 15.44 -10.44 -13.34
C GLU A 70 16.88 -9.97 -13.58
N ARG A 71 17.20 -8.72 -13.22
CA ARG A 71 18.55 -8.16 -13.39
C ARG A 71 19.59 -8.84 -12.49
N GLN A 72 19.21 -9.23 -11.28
CA GLN A 72 20.12 -9.93 -10.37
C GLN A 72 20.39 -11.37 -10.83
N VAL A 73 19.37 -12.03 -11.39
CA VAL A 73 19.49 -13.38 -11.94
C VAL A 73 20.48 -13.41 -13.11
N GLU A 74 20.49 -12.39 -13.96
CA GLU A 74 21.42 -12.31 -15.10
C GLU A 74 22.89 -12.17 -14.69
N VAL A 75 23.18 -11.34 -13.68
CA VAL A 75 24.55 -11.15 -13.17
C VAL A 75 25.07 -12.44 -12.53
N VAL A 76 24.25 -13.11 -11.72
CA VAL A 76 24.62 -14.39 -11.10
C VAL A 76 24.86 -15.47 -12.15
N ARG A 77 24.04 -15.52 -13.20
CA ARG A 77 24.22 -16.47 -14.33
C ARG A 77 25.56 -16.27 -15.03
N GLN A 78 25.96 -15.02 -15.28
CA GLN A 78 27.24 -14.72 -15.93
C GLN A 78 28.42 -15.19 -15.06
N GLN A 79 28.45 -14.82 -13.78
CA GLN A 79 29.51 -15.22 -12.86
C GLN A 79 29.59 -16.74 -12.68
N PHE A 80 28.43 -17.39 -12.55
CA PHE A 80 28.35 -18.85 -12.42
C PHE A 80 28.88 -19.58 -13.65
N SER A 81 28.54 -19.12 -14.86
CA SER A 81 29.03 -19.71 -16.11
C SER A 81 30.55 -19.60 -16.25
N LEU A 82 31.13 -18.47 -15.85
CA LEU A 82 32.56 -18.23 -15.88
C LEU A 82 33.29 -19.15 -14.88
N ALA A 83 32.74 -19.28 -13.66
CA ALA A 83 33.24 -20.20 -12.66
C ALA A 83 33.24 -21.65 -13.17
N LEU A 84 32.13 -22.11 -13.78
CA LEU A 84 32.04 -23.44 -14.39
C LEU A 84 33.06 -23.66 -15.50
N GLN A 85 33.30 -22.68 -16.36
CA GLN A 85 34.33 -22.77 -17.40
C GLN A 85 35.73 -22.94 -16.81
N ILE A 86 36.07 -22.16 -15.78
CA ILE A 86 37.38 -22.23 -15.11
C ILE A 86 37.55 -23.60 -14.46
N THR A 87 36.56 -24.05 -13.70
CA THR A 87 36.57 -25.35 -13.03
C THR A 87 36.69 -26.49 -14.03
N SER A 88 35.96 -26.43 -15.15
CA SER A 88 36.05 -27.45 -16.21
C SER A 88 37.44 -27.51 -16.86
N LYS A 89 38.07 -26.35 -17.10
CA LYS A 89 39.46 -26.29 -17.59
C LYS A 89 40.45 -26.88 -16.60
N HIS A 90 40.30 -26.60 -15.30
CA HIS A 90 41.16 -27.17 -14.26
C HIS A 90 40.96 -28.67 -14.11
N LEU A 91 39.70 -29.16 -14.12
CA LEU A 91 39.39 -30.58 -14.05
C LEU A 91 39.98 -31.33 -15.25
N SER A 92 39.86 -30.76 -16.46
CA SER A 92 40.46 -31.32 -17.68
C SER A 92 41.99 -31.37 -17.62
N LYS A 93 42.62 -30.39 -16.96
CA LYS A 93 44.08 -30.37 -16.76
C LYS A 93 44.52 -31.40 -15.73
N ALA A 94 43.79 -31.55 -14.63
CA ALA A 94 44.02 -32.56 -13.62
C ALA A 94 43.84 -33.98 -14.20
N ASP A 95 42.79 -34.23 -14.99
CA ASP A 95 42.56 -35.52 -15.67
C ASP A 95 43.72 -35.87 -16.61
N ARG A 96 44.22 -34.89 -17.39
CA ARG A 96 45.40 -35.10 -18.24
C ARG A 96 46.66 -35.41 -17.44
N GLN A 97 46.89 -34.72 -16.32
CA GLN A 97 48.04 -35.00 -15.45
C GLN A 97 47.95 -36.39 -14.82
N LEU A 98 46.77 -36.78 -14.33
CA LEU A 98 46.54 -38.12 -13.76
C LEU A 98 46.77 -39.22 -14.80
N ARG A 99 46.29 -39.04 -16.03
CA ARG A 99 46.55 -39.95 -17.15
C ARG A 99 48.03 -40.02 -17.53
N ALA A 100 48.74 -38.89 -17.52
CA ALA A 100 50.17 -38.83 -17.82
C ALA A 100 51.03 -39.52 -16.75
N ILE A 101 50.59 -39.51 -15.49
CA ILE A 101 51.26 -40.19 -14.37
C ILE A 101 50.93 -41.70 -14.33
N GLY A 102 50.01 -42.17 -15.18
CA GLY A 102 49.66 -43.59 -15.27
C GLY A 102 48.72 -44.09 -14.17
N VAL A 103 48.02 -43.18 -13.48
CA VAL A 103 47.02 -43.54 -12.46
C VAL A 103 45.76 -44.07 -13.17
N LYS A 104 45.69 -45.39 -13.37
CA LYS A 104 44.43 -46.08 -13.71
C LYS A 104 43.55 -46.08 -12.47
N GLN A 105 42.44 -45.34 -12.53
CA GLN A 105 41.24 -45.40 -11.68
C GLN A 105 41.49 -45.58 -10.17
N ILE A 106 41.37 -44.49 -9.43
CA ILE A 106 41.12 -44.58 -7.99
C ILE A 106 39.66 -45.01 -7.83
N GLU A 107 39.43 -46.27 -7.45
CA GLU A 107 38.12 -46.73 -6.99
C GLU A 107 37.65 -45.80 -5.87
N LEU A 108 36.54 -45.11 -6.09
CA LEU A 108 35.88 -44.32 -5.07
C LEU A 108 35.34 -45.32 -4.03
N VAL A 109 36.09 -45.51 -2.95
CA VAL A 109 35.58 -46.19 -1.76
C VAL A 109 34.59 -45.22 -1.11
N GLU A 110 33.32 -45.45 -1.36
CA GLU A 110 32.19 -44.81 -0.70
C GLU A 110 32.29 -45.13 0.80
N VAL A 111 32.72 -44.15 1.59
CA VAL A 111 32.69 -44.24 3.05
C VAL A 111 31.30 -43.79 3.49
N GLU A 112 30.43 -44.77 3.62
CA GLU A 112 29.10 -44.66 4.22
C GLU A 112 29.24 -44.16 5.68
N ARG A 113 28.57 -43.05 6.01
CA ARG A 113 28.29 -42.61 7.39
C ARG A 113 26.93 -41.96 7.48
#